data_AF-G0V6P2-F1
#
_entry.id   AF-G0V6P2-F1
#
_cell.length_a   1.000
_cell.length_b   1.000
_cell.length_c   1.000
_cell.angle_alpha   90.00
_cell.angle_beta   90.00
_cell.angle_gamma   90.00
#
_symmetry.space_group_name_H-M   'P 1'
#
loop_
_entity.id
_entity.type
_entity.pdbx_description
1 polymer ?
#
loop_
_entity_poly.entity_id
_entity_poly.type
_entity_poly.pdbx_seq_one_letter_code
_entity_poly.pdbx_strand_id
1 'polypeptide(L)'
;MNLNKSLYGLKQSGANWYDNIKNYLIKDCGLKGIKGWPRVFKNDDVTICLFVDDMIMFTKEFKYANQIIDCLKKSYDTKIIMDGNSKINELVEYDILGLEIEYTRGRKMLCGMEKSLTEKIPSLNTPLNTAGRKINAPYQPGFKIEDKDIDMNETEYNTRVKKMQKLIGLASYVGYKFRFDLLYYINVLAQHTLYPTYQVLDLTHQLIQYMWDTRDQKLKWKKKSKKVNRLVAITDASFAGQELYKSQLGIFYSLNGKIIGARSTKIKLTCVSSTEAEIYGVSESVPLVNSLEQLISETDNKTCKKSILTDSSPTVSIV
;
A
#
# COMPACT_ATOMS: atom_id res chain seq x y z
N MET A 1 -37.10 -19.54 6.78
CA MET A 1 -37.00 -18.40 5.85
C MET A 1 -35.70 -18.59 5.09
N ASN A 2 -35.75 -18.87 3.79
CA ASN A 2 -34.55 -19.16 2.99
C ASN A 2 -34.18 -17.91 2.20
N LEU A 3 -32.92 -17.49 2.29
CA LEU A 3 -32.38 -16.40 1.47
C LEU A 3 -32.01 -16.95 0.09
N ASN A 4 -32.77 -16.56 -0.93
CA ASN A 4 -32.54 -16.96 -2.32
C ASN A 4 -31.53 -16.05 -3.06
N LYS A 5 -31.07 -14.95 -2.43
CA LYS A 5 -30.08 -14.00 -2.97
C LYS A 5 -29.08 -13.61 -1.90
N SER A 6 -27.88 -13.21 -2.33
CA SER A 6 -26.83 -12.73 -1.41
C SER A 6 -27.18 -11.34 -0.91
N LEU A 7 -27.44 -11.20 0.39
CA LEU A 7 -27.73 -9.92 1.03
C LEU A 7 -26.43 -9.26 1.51
N TYR A 8 -26.29 -7.95 1.37
CA TYR A 8 -25.14 -7.23 1.89
C TYR A 8 -24.95 -7.48 3.40
N GLY A 9 -23.70 -7.67 3.83
CA GLY A 9 -23.37 -7.94 5.24
C GLY A 9 -23.30 -9.42 5.65
N LEU A 10 -23.71 -10.37 4.81
CA LEU A 10 -23.43 -11.78 5.07
C LEU A 10 -21.97 -12.12 4.75
N LYS A 11 -21.37 -13.02 5.54
CA LYS A 11 -19.96 -13.44 5.39
C LYS A 11 -19.62 -13.92 3.97
N GLN A 12 -20.56 -14.59 3.32
CA GLN A 12 -20.42 -15.13 1.96
C GLN A 12 -20.73 -14.13 0.84
N SER A 13 -21.40 -13.01 1.14
CA SER A 13 -21.92 -12.12 0.09
C SER A 13 -20.83 -11.46 -0.73
N GLY A 14 -19.70 -11.10 -0.12
CA GLY A 14 -18.56 -10.55 -0.85
C GLY A 14 -17.92 -11.57 -1.82
N ALA A 15 -17.84 -12.84 -1.41
CA ALA A 15 -17.33 -13.91 -2.27
C ALA A 15 -18.30 -14.19 -3.43
N ASN A 16 -19.60 -14.30 -3.13
CA ASN A 16 -20.63 -14.51 -4.14
C ASN A 16 -20.69 -13.35 -5.14
N TRP A 17 -20.57 -12.10 -4.68
CA TRP A 17 -20.47 -10.92 -5.53
C TRP A 17 -19.25 -11.00 -6.45
N TYR A 18 -18.07 -11.26 -5.87
CA TYR A 18 -16.85 -11.38 -6.65
C TYR A 18 -16.93 -12.47 -7.72
N ASP A 19 -17.46 -13.66 -7.40
CA ASP A 19 -17.62 -14.73 -8.38
C ASP A 19 -18.64 -14.37 -9.47
N ASN A 20 -19.72 -13.65 -9.11
CA ASN A 20 -20.70 -13.17 -10.08
C ASN A 20 -20.07 -12.17 -11.07
N ILE A 21 -19.45 -11.10 -10.57
CA ILE A 21 -18.86 -10.05 -11.42
C ILE A 21 -17.66 -10.57 -12.22
N LYS A 22 -16.82 -11.43 -11.62
CA LYS A 22 -15.71 -12.09 -12.31
C LYS A 22 -16.21 -12.88 -13.53
N ASN A 23 -17.25 -13.70 -13.33
CA ASN A 23 -17.80 -14.51 -14.42
C ASN A 23 -18.37 -13.64 -15.53
N TYR A 24 -19.03 -12.54 -15.18
CA TYR A 24 -19.57 -11.58 -16.14
C TYR A 24 -18.47 -10.88 -16.95
N LEU A 25 -17.43 -10.35 -16.28
CA LEU A 25 -16.29 -9.73 -16.95
C LEU A 25 -15.62 -10.67 -17.96
N ILE A 26 -15.54 -11.97 -17.61
CA ILE A 26 -14.92 -12.97 -18.48
C ILE A 26 -15.83 -13.36 -19.65
N LYS A 27 -17.08 -13.77 -19.36
CA LYS A 27 -17.97 -14.36 -20.35
C LYS A 27 -18.64 -13.33 -21.24
N ASP A 28 -19.09 -12.23 -20.65
CA ASP A 28 -19.95 -11.25 -21.32
C ASP A 28 -19.17 -10.03 -21.81
N CYS A 29 -18.11 -9.62 -21.09
CA CYS A 29 -17.28 -8.49 -21.49
C CYS A 29 -15.94 -8.88 -22.15
N GLY A 30 -15.71 -10.17 -22.41
CA GLY A 30 -14.58 -10.65 -23.20
C GLY A 30 -13.20 -10.44 -22.58
N LEU A 31 -13.13 -10.32 -21.25
CA LEU A 31 -11.88 -10.16 -20.53
C LEU A 31 -11.34 -11.52 -20.05
N LYS A 32 -10.07 -11.55 -19.64
CA LYS A 32 -9.43 -12.70 -19.01
C LYS A 32 -8.80 -12.27 -17.70
N GLY A 33 -8.92 -13.10 -16.68
CA GLY A 33 -8.22 -12.87 -15.40
C GLY A 33 -6.71 -13.06 -15.55
N ILE A 34 -5.93 -12.21 -14.91
CA ILE A 34 -4.46 -12.33 -14.84
C ILE A 34 -4.09 -13.36 -13.78
N LYS A 35 -3.22 -14.31 -14.13
CA LYS A 35 -2.82 -15.38 -13.20
C LYS A 35 -1.98 -14.79 -12.06
N GLY A 36 -2.27 -15.22 -10.82
CA GLY A 36 -1.66 -14.67 -9.61
C GLY A 36 -2.25 -13.33 -9.15
N TRP A 37 -3.08 -12.69 -9.98
CA TRP A 37 -3.72 -11.40 -9.71
C TRP A 37 -5.23 -11.50 -9.92
N PRO A 38 -5.96 -12.17 -9.00
CA PRO A 38 -7.36 -12.57 -9.20
C PRO A 38 -8.31 -11.41 -9.51
N ARG A 39 -7.96 -10.19 -9.09
CA ARG A 39 -8.77 -8.98 -9.25
C ARG A 39 -8.38 -8.12 -10.44
N VAL A 40 -7.46 -8.60 -11.27
CA VAL A 40 -7.02 -7.90 -12.48
C VAL A 40 -7.51 -8.69 -13.69
N PHE A 41 -8.23 -7.99 -14.58
CA PHE A 41 -8.81 -8.55 -15.79
C PHE A 41 -8.31 -7.75 -16.99
N LYS A 42 -8.02 -8.42 -18.11
CA LYS A 42 -7.59 -7.72 -19.33
C LYS A 42 -8.06 -8.39 -20.61
N ASN A 43 -8.10 -7.60 -21.67
CA ASN A 43 -8.01 -8.04 -23.05
C ASN A 43 -6.89 -7.23 -23.75
N ASP A 44 -6.89 -7.16 -25.08
CA ASP A 44 -5.84 -6.44 -25.82
C ASP A 44 -5.93 -4.91 -25.68
N ASP A 45 -7.11 -4.39 -25.33
CA ASP A 45 -7.42 -2.96 -25.35
C ASP A 45 -7.61 -2.37 -23.94
N VAL A 46 -8.09 -3.18 -22.99
CA VAL A 46 -8.54 -2.75 -21.67
C VAL A 46 -7.91 -3.60 -20.58
N THR A 47 -7.51 -2.98 -19.48
CA THR A 47 -7.17 -3.63 -18.20
C THR A 47 -8.06 -3.05 -17.09
N ILE A 48 -8.64 -3.91 -16.26
CA ILE A 48 -9.50 -3.55 -15.13
C ILE A 48 -8.89 -4.09 -13.84
N CYS A 49 -8.79 -3.22 -12.84
CA CYS A 49 -8.54 -3.59 -11.46
C CYS A 49 -9.85 -3.46 -10.67
N LEU A 50 -10.32 -4.58 -10.11
CA LEU A 50 -11.54 -4.66 -9.32
C LEU A 50 -11.23 -4.63 -7.81
N PHE A 51 -11.83 -3.70 -7.08
CA PHE A 51 -11.79 -3.66 -5.62
C PHE A 51 -13.20 -3.64 -5.06
N VAL A 52 -13.69 -4.80 -4.62
CA VAL A 52 -15.07 -4.98 -4.14
C VAL A 52 -16.07 -4.58 -5.23
N ASP A 53 -16.66 -3.39 -5.14
CA ASP A 53 -17.61 -2.78 -6.06
C ASP A 53 -16.98 -1.67 -6.93
N ASP A 54 -15.82 -1.13 -6.54
CA ASP A 54 -15.08 -0.14 -7.30
C ASP A 54 -14.23 -0.78 -8.41
N MET A 55 -14.18 -0.14 -9.58
CA MET A 55 -13.34 -0.55 -10.70
C MET A 55 -12.47 0.59 -11.20
N ILE A 56 -11.21 0.29 -11.47
CA ILE A 56 -10.30 1.18 -12.20
C ILE A 56 -10.04 0.55 -13.56
N MET A 57 -10.25 1.33 -14.62
CA MET A 57 -10.07 0.88 -16.00
C MET A 57 -8.95 1.66 -16.68
N PHE A 58 -8.08 0.93 -17.37
CA PHE A 58 -6.99 1.46 -18.17
C PHE A 58 -7.19 1.06 -19.63
N THR A 59 -7.16 2.03 -20.53
CA THR A 59 -7.25 1.82 -22.00
C THR A 59 -6.42 2.86 -22.74
N LYS A 60 -6.02 2.54 -23.98
CA LYS A 60 -5.39 3.51 -24.89
C LYS A 60 -6.42 4.41 -25.58
N GLU A 61 -7.62 3.90 -25.83
CA GLU A 61 -8.70 4.60 -26.53
C GLU A 61 -10.02 4.51 -25.76
N PHE A 62 -10.70 5.64 -25.65
CA PHE A 62 -11.93 5.77 -24.88
C PHE A 62 -13.08 4.91 -25.43
N LYS A 63 -13.08 4.60 -26.74
CA LYS A 63 -14.08 3.73 -27.37
C LYS A 63 -14.16 2.35 -26.69
N TYR A 64 -13.01 1.79 -26.29
CA TYR A 64 -12.96 0.47 -25.64
C TYR A 64 -13.45 0.53 -24.19
N ALA A 65 -13.22 1.66 -23.50
CA ALA A 65 -13.82 1.86 -22.18
C ALA A 65 -15.35 1.91 -22.26
N ASN A 66 -15.90 2.65 -23.22
CA ASN A 66 -17.36 2.72 -23.43
C ASN A 66 -17.97 1.35 -23.73
N GLN A 67 -17.32 0.52 -24.55
CA GLN A 67 -17.79 -0.84 -24.83
C GLN A 67 -17.92 -1.68 -23.56
N ILE A 68 -16.95 -1.59 -22.64
CA ILE A 68 -17.01 -2.31 -21.38
C ILE A 68 -18.03 -1.69 -20.42
N ILE A 69 -18.14 -0.36 -20.37
CA ILE A 69 -19.15 0.33 -19.56
C ILE A 69 -20.56 -0.06 -20.01
N ASP A 70 -20.81 -0.08 -21.31
CA ASP A 70 -22.10 -0.49 -21.90
C ASP A 70 -22.36 -1.98 -21.67
N CYS A 71 -21.32 -2.82 -21.64
CA CYS A 71 -21.43 -4.20 -21.17
C CYS A 71 -21.92 -4.22 -19.72
N LEU A 72 -21.22 -3.57 -18.79
CA LEU A 72 -21.57 -3.55 -17.37
C LEU A 72 -23.00 -3.04 -17.10
N LYS A 73 -23.42 -1.97 -17.78
CA LYS A 73 -24.77 -1.38 -17.66
C LYS A 73 -25.90 -2.33 -18.02
N LYS A 74 -25.65 -3.39 -18.81
CA LYS A 74 -26.68 -4.41 -19.13
C LYS A 74 -27.05 -5.27 -17.92
N SER A 75 -26.18 -5.36 -16.92
CA SER A 75 -26.39 -6.29 -15.79
C SER A 75 -26.20 -5.64 -14.42
N TYR A 76 -25.54 -4.49 -14.34
CA TYR A 76 -25.26 -3.80 -13.09
C TYR A 76 -25.55 -2.30 -13.20
N ASP A 77 -26.06 -1.72 -12.12
CA ASP A 77 -26.12 -0.26 -11.99
C ASP A 77 -24.70 0.29 -11.93
N THR A 78 -24.31 1.02 -12.96
CA THR A 78 -22.91 1.40 -13.21
C THR A 78 -22.78 2.91 -13.16
N LYS A 79 -22.19 3.41 -12.07
CA LYS A 79 -21.88 4.83 -11.89
C LYS A 79 -20.46 5.14 -12.38
N ILE A 80 -20.35 6.11 -13.28
CA ILE A 80 -19.04 6.62 -13.72
C ILE A 80 -18.65 7.77 -12.79
N ILE A 81 -17.58 7.60 -12.04
CA ILE A 81 -17.05 8.64 -11.13
C ILE A 81 -16.16 9.62 -11.91
N MET A 82 -15.28 9.09 -12.76
CA MET A 82 -14.37 9.84 -13.62
C MET A 82 -14.16 9.05 -14.92
N ASP A 83 -14.31 9.71 -16.08
CA ASP A 83 -14.16 9.08 -17.39
C ASP A 83 -12.70 9.14 -17.92
N GLY A 84 -11.86 10.00 -17.33
CA GLY A 84 -10.46 10.18 -17.72
C GLY A 84 -10.27 10.81 -19.10
N ASN A 85 -11.32 11.38 -19.70
CA ASN A 85 -11.25 12.06 -20.99
C ASN A 85 -10.51 13.39 -20.85
N SER A 86 -9.18 13.34 -20.98
CA SER A 86 -8.29 14.50 -20.81
C SER A 86 -7.27 14.61 -21.94
N LYS A 87 -6.94 15.86 -22.27
CA LYS A 87 -5.92 16.20 -23.25
C LYS A 87 -4.52 15.90 -22.71
N ILE A 88 -3.56 15.72 -23.62
CA ILE A 88 -2.16 15.61 -23.22
C ILE A 88 -1.76 16.89 -22.47
N ASN A 89 -1.02 16.74 -21.37
CA ASN A 89 -0.60 17.82 -20.46
C ASN A 89 -1.70 18.47 -19.61
N GLU A 90 -2.94 18.00 -19.71
CA GLU A 90 -4.01 18.41 -18.78
C GLU A 90 -3.85 17.69 -17.44
N LEU A 91 -4.13 18.41 -16.36
CA LEU A 91 -4.17 17.86 -15.01
C LEU A 91 -5.56 17.30 -14.74
N VAL A 92 -5.62 16.04 -14.31
CA VAL A 92 -6.84 15.40 -13.83
C VAL A 92 -6.60 14.93 -12.41
N GLU A 93 -7.58 15.18 -11.55
CA GLU A 93 -7.60 14.68 -10.17
C GLU A 93 -8.48 13.44 -10.10
N TYR A 94 -7.98 12.38 -9.45
CA TYR A 94 -8.75 11.19 -9.13
C TYR A 94 -8.73 10.95 -7.62
N ASP A 95 -9.82 10.41 -7.09
CA ASP A 95 -9.82 9.75 -5.79
C ASP A 95 -10.00 8.25 -6.02
N ILE A 96 -8.98 7.46 -5.69
CA ILE A 96 -8.99 6.01 -5.83
C ILE A 96 -8.85 5.37 -4.45
N LEU A 97 -9.96 4.90 -3.91
CA LEU A 97 -10.01 4.25 -2.59
C LEU A 97 -9.40 5.13 -1.49
N GLY A 98 -9.62 6.45 -1.54
CA GLY A 98 -9.05 7.45 -0.64
C GLY A 98 -7.62 7.90 -0.99
N LEU A 99 -7.06 7.46 -2.12
CA LEU A 99 -5.79 7.98 -2.63
C LEU A 99 -6.05 9.11 -3.61
N GLU A 100 -5.61 10.31 -3.26
CA GLU A 100 -5.73 11.51 -4.11
C GLU A 100 -4.60 11.48 -5.14
N ILE A 101 -4.98 11.34 -6.42
CA ILE A 101 -4.04 11.24 -7.54
C ILE A 101 -4.17 12.46 -8.44
N GLU A 102 -3.11 13.25 -8.53
CA GLU A 102 -2.93 14.29 -9.54
C GLU A 102 -2.18 13.71 -10.72
N TYR A 103 -2.89 13.46 -11.82
CA TYR A 103 -2.32 12.88 -13.02
C TYR A 103 -2.25 13.91 -14.15
N THR A 104 -1.03 14.17 -14.63
CA THR A 104 -0.81 14.95 -15.85
C THR A 104 -0.46 14.00 -16.98
N ARG A 105 -1.41 13.78 -17.90
CA ARG A 105 -1.28 12.77 -18.96
C ARG A 105 0.00 12.96 -19.75
N GLY A 106 0.84 11.92 -19.74
CA GLY A 106 2.13 11.92 -20.45
C GLY A 106 3.26 12.69 -19.78
N ARG A 107 3.09 13.21 -18.56
CA ARG A 107 4.15 13.94 -17.82
C ARG A 107 4.46 13.36 -16.45
N LYS A 108 3.49 13.32 -15.55
CA LYS A 108 3.71 12.97 -14.13
C LYS A 108 2.42 12.46 -13.48
N MET A 109 2.59 11.74 -12.38
CA MET A 109 1.54 11.39 -11.44
C MET A 109 2.04 11.70 -10.03
N LEU A 110 1.20 12.33 -9.21
CA LEU A 110 1.45 12.56 -7.79
C LEU A 110 0.36 11.84 -6.99
N CYS A 111 0.77 11.07 -5.99
CA CYS A 111 -0.16 10.37 -5.11
C CYS A 111 -0.03 10.93 -3.70
N GLY A 112 -1.15 11.35 -3.10
CA GLY A 112 -1.21 11.94 -1.78
C GLY A 112 -2.55 11.70 -1.10
N MET A 113 -2.73 12.33 0.05
CA MET A 113 -3.97 12.27 0.85
C MET A 113 -4.16 13.58 1.65
N GLU A 114 -3.78 14.72 1.08
CA GLU A 114 -3.67 15.97 1.83
C GLU A 114 -5.03 16.45 2.35
N LYS A 115 -6.07 16.41 1.49
CA LYS A 115 -7.44 16.81 1.87
C LYS A 115 -7.96 15.86 2.96
N SER A 116 -7.85 14.56 2.69
CA SER A 116 -8.27 13.50 3.61
C SER A 116 -7.58 13.56 4.97
N LEU A 117 -6.27 13.83 5.02
CA LEU A 117 -5.52 13.89 6.27
C LEU A 117 -5.79 15.17 7.06
N THR A 118 -6.03 16.27 6.36
CA THR A 118 -6.41 17.55 6.99
C THR A 118 -7.73 17.43 7.75
N GLU A 119 -8.66 16.59 7.27
CA GLU A 119 -9.93 16.32 7.95
C GLU A 119 -9.83 15.19 9.00
N LYS A 120 -9.21 14.06 8.63
CA LYS A 120 -9.17 12.85 9.48
C LYS A 120 -8.31 13.01 10.71
N ILE A 121 -7.12 13.60 10.61
CA ILE A 121 -6.18 13.66 11.74
C ILE A 121 -6.78 14.46 12.93
N PRO A 122 -7.35 15.66 12.74
CA PRO A 122 -8.01 16.38 13.83
C PRO A 122 -9.17 15.61 14.48
N SER A 123 -9.96 14.87 13.70
CA SER A 123 -11.07 14.06 14.22
C SER A 123 -10.65 12.94 15.18
N LEU A 124 -9.36 12.61 15.25
CA LEU A 124 -8.82 11.60 16.16
C LEU A 124 -8.66 12.10 17.61
N ASN A 125 -9.01 13.37 17.90
CA ASN A 125 -8.94 13.97 19.23
C ASN A 125 -7.59 13.75 19.92
N THR A 126 -6.52 13.92 19.14
CA THR A 126 -5.14 13.78 19.60
C THR A 126 -4.48 15.16 19.62
N PRO A 127 -3.68 15.50 20.65
CA PRO A 127 -2.96 16.77 20.67
C PRO A 127 -2.09 16.93 19.44
N LEU A 128 -2.22 18.06 18.75
CA LEU A 128 -1.41 18.42 17.59
C LEU A 128 -0.77 19.78 17.84
N ASN A 129 0.53 19.86 17.59
CA ASN A 129 1.25 21.12 17.56
C ASN A 129 1.08 21.75 16.17
N THR A 130 0.12 22.66 16.02
CA THR A 130 -0.19 23.31 14.73
C THR A 130 0.63 24.58 14.46
N ALA A 131 1.12 25.24 15.53
CA ALA A 131 1.83 26.52 15.45
C ALA A 131 3.34 26.41 15.73
N GLY A 132 3.80 25.25 16.23
CA GLY A 132 5.20 25.03 16.58
C GLY A 132 6.07 24.55 15.42
N ARG A 133 7.31 24.17 15.76
CA ARG A 133 8.27 23.63 14.81
C ARG A 133 7.80 22.28 14.28
N LYS A 134 7.70 22.16 12.96
CA LYS A 134 7.43 20.91 12.26
C LYS A 134 8.51 19.87 12.53
N ILE A 135 8.12 18.61 12.73
CA ILE A 135 9.05 17.50 12.86
C ILE A 135 9.38 16.86 11.49
N ASN A 136 10.64 16.46 11.31
CA ASN A 136 11.16 15.94 10.03
C ASN A 136 11.26 14.41 9.98
N ALA A 137 11.05 13.73 11.10
CA ALA A 137 10.96 12.28 11.22
C ALA A 137 10.00 11.93 12.37
N PRO A 138 9.33 10.76 12.33
CA PRO A 138 8.48 10.29 13.43
C PRO A 138 9.24 10.16 14.75
N TYR A 139 10.44 9.57 14.70
CA TYR A 139 11.33 9.38 15.84
C TYR A 139 12.75 9.04 15.36
N GLN A 140 13.70 8.84 16.28
CA GLN A 140 15.02 8.30 15.93
C GLN A 140 14.92 6.79 15.61
N PRO A 141 15.43 6.31 14.46
CA PRO A 141 15.48 4.87 14.17
C PRO A 141 16.24 4.10 15.25
N GLY A 142 15.82 2.86 15.54
CA GLY A 142 16.49 2.00 16.52
C GLY A 142 16.14 2.29 17.98
N PHE A 143 15.14 3.13 18.25
CA PHE A 143 14.62 3.33 19.60
C PHE A 143 14.14 2.01 20.22
N LYS A 144 14.35 1.88 21.54
CA LYS A 144 13.87 0.74 22.32
C LYS A 144 12.70 1.20 23.18
N ILE A 145 11.63 0.42 23.15
CA ILE A 145 10.52 0.56 24.09
C ILE A 145 10.93 -0.21 25.34
N GLU A 146 10.80 0.42 26.50
CA GLU A 146 11.14 -0.20 27.78
C GLU A 146 10.02 -1.18 28.18
N ASP A 147 10.41 -2.39 28.59
CA ASP A 147 9.50 -3.37 29.15
C ASP A 147 9.10 -2.92 30.57
N LYS A 148 8.02 -2.15 30.64
CA LYS A 148 7.41 -1.71 31.89
C LYS A 148 6.09 -2.41 32.11
N ASP A 149 5.85 -2.79 33.36
CA ASP A 149 4.56 -3.30 33.78
C ASP A 149 3.46 -2.27 33.51
N ILE A 150 2.30 -2.78 33.12
CA ILE A 150 1.11 -1.99 32.88
C ILE A 150 0.43 -1.76 34.23
N ASP A 151 0.72 -0.62 34.85
CA ASP A 151 0.03 -0.17 36.06
C ASP A 151 -1.09 0.82 35.69
N MET A 152 -2.25 0.28 35.32
CA MET A 152 -3.46 1.05 35.03
C MET A 152 -4.73 0.21 35.22
N ASN A 153 -5.85 0.86 35.50
CA ASN A 153 -7.14 0.19 35.59
C ASN A 153 -7.67 -0.24 34.21
N GLU A 154 -8.63 -1.18 34.20
CA GLU A 154 -9.18 -1.77 32.97
C GLU A 154 -9.82 -0.74 32.02
N THR A 155 -10.52 0.25 32.55
CA THR A 155 -11.19 1.30 31.76
C THR A 155 -10.16 2.16 31.02
N GLU A 156 -9.09 2.54 31.71
CA GLU A 156 -7.99 3.31 31.17
C GLU A 156 -7.22 2.52 30.11
N TYR A 157 -6.88 1.26 30.41
CA TYR A 157 -6.25 0.33 29.48
C TYR A 157 -7.04 0.24 28.16
N ASN A 158 -8.33 -0.10 28.25
CA ASN A 158 -9.19 -0.26 27.10
C ASN A 158 -9.31 1.04 26.26
N THR A 159 -9.35 2.19 26.94
CA THR A 159 -9.41 3.50 26.27
C THR A 159 -8.12 3.78 25.49
N ARG A 160 -6.96 3.56 26.10
CA ARG A 160 -5.66 3.80 25.45
C ARG A 160 -5.40 2.84 24.30
N VAL A 161 -5.69 1.55 24.47
CA VAL A 161 -5.58 0.54 23.39
C VAL A 161 -6.46 0.92 22.20
N LYS A 162 -7.73 1.28 22.43
CA LYS A 162 -8.62 1.73 21.35
C LYS A 162 -8.10 2.97 20.65
N LYS A 163 -7.53 3.92 21.39
CA LYS A 163 -6.90 5.12 20.80
C LYS A 163 -5.71 4.71 19.92
N MET A 164 -4.79 3.91 20.43
CA MET A 164 -3.63 3.43 19.67
C MET A 164 -4.02 2.67 18.40
N GLN A 165 -5.01 1.78 18.47
CA GLN A 165 -5.52 1.06 17.31
C GLN A 165 -6.03 2.00 16.21
N LYS A 166 -6.73 3.08 16.60
CA LYS A 166 -7.20 4.10 15.63
C LYS A 166 -6.03 4.86 15.00
N LEU A 167 -5.07 5.31 15.81
CA LEU A 167 -3.91 6.09 15.34
C LEU A 167 -2.99 5.26 14.44
N ILE A 168 -2.58 4.08 14.91
CA ILE A 168 -1.73 3.14 14.16
C ILE A 168 -2.47 2.63 12.92
N GLY A 169 -3.79 2.44 13.00
CA GLY A 169 -4.62 2.05 11.86
C GLY A 169 -4.63 3.10 10.75
N LEU A 170 -4.82 4.39 11.08
CA LEU A 170 -4.71 5.48 10.11
C LEU A 170 -3.30 5.57 9.52
N ALA A 171 -2.27 5.50 10.37
CA ALA A 171 -0.88 5.53 9.92
C ALA A 171 -0.56 4.36 8.97
N SER A 172 -1.02 3.15 9.30
CA SER A 172 -0.89 1.96 8.44
C SER A 172 -1.54 2.18 7.07
N TYR A 173 -2.77 2.67 7.05
CA TYR A 173 -3.50 2.94 5.81
C TYR A 173 -2.75 3.92 4.89
N VAL A 174 -2.16 4.97 5.46
CA VAL A 174 -1.35 5.97 4.71
C VAL A 174 0.01 5.40 4.28
N GLY A 175 0.68 4.71 5.21
CA GLY A 175 2.03 4.17 5.01
C GLY A 175 2.10 3.14 3.88
N TYR A 176 1.14 2.21 3.84
CA TYR A 176 1.08 1.18 2.80
C TYR A 176 0.60 1.70 1.44
N LYS A 177 -0.08 2.86 1.39
CA LYS A 177 -0.52 3.47 0.13
C LYS A 177 0.59 4.23 -0.59
N PHE A 178 1.29 5.12 0.10
CA PHE A 178 2.30 5.98 -0.55
C PHE A 178 3.41 6.53 0.37
N ARG A 179 3.22 6.52 1.70
CA ARG A 179 4.20 7.03 2.68
C ARG A 179 5.07 5.92 3.28
N PHE A 180 5.91 5.35 2.43
CA PHE A 180 6.75 4.20 2.80
C PHE A 180 7.77 4.50 3.91
N ASP A 181 8.09 5.77 4.13
CA ASP A 181 8.90 6.29 5.24
C ASP A 181 8.30 6.02 6.63
N LEU A 182 6.98 5.79 6.73
CA LEU A 182 6.30 5.49 7.98
C LEU A 182 6.38 4.00 8.37
N LEU A 183 6.67 3.11 7.42
CA LEU A 183 6.44 1.67 7.58
C LEU A 183 7.23 1.04 8.74
N TYR A 184 8.45 1.50 8.98
CA TYR A 184 9.26 1.03 10.11
C TYR A 184 8.59 1.35 11.45
N TYR A 185 8.24 2.61 11.68
CA TYR A 185 7.62 3.07 12.92
C TYR A 185 6.25 2.41 13.14
N ILE A 186 5.46 2.29 12.08
CA ILE A 186 4.19 1.54 12.10
C ILE A 186 4.44 0.09 12.53
N ASN A 187 5.44 -0.57 11.95
CA ASN A 187 5.73 -1.96 12.29
C ASN A 187 6.18 -2.15 13.74
N VAL A 188 6.98 -1.23 14.30
CA VAL A 188 7.40 -1.28 15.71
C VAL A 188 6.20 -1.01 16.65
N LEU A 189 5.43 0.05 16.40
CA LEU A 189 4.31 0.42 17.26
C LEU A 189 3.16 -0.59 17.19
N ALA A 190 2.90 -1.19 16.03
CA ALA A 190 1.86 -2.21 15.87
C ALA A 190 2.10 -3.43 16.79
N GLN A 191 3.37 -3.79 17.07
CA GLN A 191 3.71 -4.88 17.99
C GLN A 191 3.33 -4.56 19.43
N HIS A 192 3.29 -3.28 19.79
CA HIS A 192 3.00 -2.79 21.14
C HIS A 192 1.57 -2.26 21.27
N THR A 193 0.67 -2.59 20.33
CA THR A 193 -0.70 -2.07 20.32
C THR A 193 -1.48 -2.43 21.60
N LEU A 194 -1.15 -3.56 22.22
CA LEU A 194 -1.75 -4.03 23.48
C LEU A 194 -0.93 -3.64 24.73
N TYR A 195 0.14 -2.86 24.56
CA TYR A 195 0.99 -2.36 25.63
C TYR A 195 0.94 -0.83 25.67
N PRO A 196 -0.16 -0.22 26.17
CA PRO A 196 -0.40 1.22 26.13
C PRO A 196 0.37 2.01 27.20
N THR A 197 1.67 1.77 27.33
CA THR A 197 2.53 2.55 28.22
C THR A 197 2.60 4.00 27.74
N TYR A 198 2.96 4.92 28.64
CA TYR A 198 3.10 6.34 28.28
C TYR A 198 4.12 6.56 27.15
N GLN A 199 5.20 5.77 27.14
CA GLN A 199 6.21 5.83 26.08
C GLN A 199 5.63 5.46 24.72
N VAL A 200 4.87 4.36 24.63
CA VAL A 200 4.29 3.91 23.36
C VAL A 200 3.22 4.88 22.86
N LEU A 201 2.42 5.44 23.78
CA LEU A 201 1.45 6.49 23.45
C LEU A 201 2.13 7.74 22.91
N ASP A 202 3.21 8.19 23.55
CA ASP A 202 3.97 9.36 23.11
C ASP A 202 4.58 9.15 21.72
N LEU A 203 5.23 8.01 21.48
CA LEU A 203 5.74 7.63 20.17
C LEU A 203 4.64 7.57 19.10
N THR A 204 3.45 7.08 19.46
CA THR A 204 2.29 7.05 18.56
C THR A 204 1.79 8.46 18.26
N HIS A 205 1.76 9.36 19.25
CA HIS A 205 1.42 10.76 19.02
C HIS A 205 2.46 11.46 18.14
N GLN A 206 3.76 11.20 18.33
CA GLN A 206 4.82 11.74 17.48
C GLN A 206 4.70 11.26 16.02
N LEU A 207 4.34 10.00 15.79
CA LEU A 207 4.05 9.49 14.45
C LEU A 207 2.89 10.26 13.79
N ILE A 208 1.82 10.55 14.53
CA ILE A 208 0.66 11.30 14.03
C ILE A 208 1.00 12.78 13.82
N GLN A 209 1.78 13.39 14.71
CA GLN A 209 2.31 14.74 14.54
C GLN A 209 3.15 14.84 13.27
N TYR A 210 3.99 13.84 12.99
CA TYR A 210 4.81 13.81 11.78
C TYR A 210 3.94 13.71 10.53
N MET A 211 2.93 12.84 10.55
CA MET A 211 1.95 12.75 9.47
C MET A 211 1.20 14.07 9.27
N TRP A 212 0.86 14.79 10.34
CA TRP A 212 0.24 16.11 10.25
C TRP A 212 1.16 17.14 9.61
N ASP A 213 2.42 17.22 10.07
CA ASP A 213 3.40 18.20 9.61
C ASP A 213 3.81 18.00 8.15
N THR A 214 3.69 16.76 7.66
CA THR A 214 4.08 16.31 6.31
C THR A 214 2.91 15.83 5.46
N ARG A 215 1.67 16.20 5.82
CA ARG A 215 0.44 15.73 5.14
C ARG A 215 0.35 16.11 3.66
N ASP A 216 1.06 17.15 3.26
CA ASP A 216 1.18 17.68 1.90
C ASP A 216 2.21 16.92 1.04
N GLN A 217 3.02 16.04 1.63
CA GLN A 217 3.97 15.22 0.88
C GLN A 217 3.24 14.25 -0.07
N LYS A 218 3.79 14.09 -1.29
CA LYS A 218 3.23 13.26 -2.34
C LYS A 218 4.29 12.33 -2.94
N LEU A 219 3.92 11.09 -3.21
CA LEU A 219 4.74 10.16 -4.00
C LEU A 219 4.71 10.60 -5.46
N LYS A 220 5.88 10.93 -6.02
CA LYS A 220 6.00 11.55 -7.35
C LYS A 220 6.56 10.62 -8.39
N TRP A 221 5.75 10.28 -9.39
CA TRP A 221 6.16 9.49 -10.55
C TRP A 221 6.26 10.37 -11.79
N LYS A 222 7.49 10.63 -12.26
CA LYS A 222 7.72 11.36 -13.52
C LYS A 222 7.87 10.41 -14.70
N LYS A 223 7.33 10.77 -15.86
CA LYS A 223 7.67 10.11 -17.12
C LYS A 223 9.16 10.33 -17.39
N LYS A 224 9.88 9.26 -17.71
CA LYS A 224 11.28 9.33 -18.18
C LYS A 224 11.28 9.27 -19.71
N SER A 225 12.26 9.93 -20.33
CA SER A 225 12.45 9.93 -21.78
C SER A 225 12.83 8.54 -22.30
N LYS A 226 13.72 7.84 -21.60
CA LYS A 226 14.11 6.46 -21.92
C LYS A 226 13.08 5.47 -21.40
N LYS A 227 12.54 4.65 -22.31
CA LYS A 227 11.74 3.47 -21.98
C LYS A 227 12.68 2.40 -21.42
N VAL A 228 12.69 2.28 -20.12
CA VAL A 228 13.29 1.13 -19.42
C VAL A 228 12.11 0.22 -19.04
N ASN A 229 12.30 -1.10 -19.06
CA ASN A 229 11.38 -2.05 -18.43
C ASN A 229 12.17 -2.86 -17.40
N ARG A 230 12.36 -2.26 -16.22
CA ARG A 230 13.17 -2.81 -15.13
C ARG A 230 12.41 -2.79 -13.83
N LEU A 231 12.26 -3.98 -13.24
CA LEU A 231 11.73 -4.20 -11.91
C LEU A 231 12.90 -4.42 -10.95
N VAL A 232 12.92 -3.68 -9.86
CA VAL A 232 14.01 -3.74 -8.88
C VAL A 232 13.40 -3.92 -7.49
N ALA A 233 13.85 -4.93 -6.76
CA ALA A 233 13.71 -4.95 -5.31
C ALA A 233 14.99 -4.42 -4.67
N ILE A 234 14.85 -3.59 -3.64
CA ILE A 234 15.95 -3.07 -2.83
C ILE A 234 15.71 -3.60 -1.43
N THR A 235 16.64 -4.37 -0.89
CA THR A 235 16.50 -5.06 0.39
C THR A 235 17.62 -4.62 1.33
N ASP A 236 17.27 -4.44 2.59
CA ASP A 236 18.18 -4.10 3.68
C ASP A 236 17.67 -4.73 4.98
N ALA A 237 18.56 -5.26 5.82
CA ALA A 237 18.21 -5.93 7.05
C ALA A 237 19.09 -5.49 8.24
N SER A 238 18.45 -4.96 9.27
CA SER A 238 19.10 -4.65 10.53
C SER A 238 19.15 -5.89 11.43
N PHE A 239 20.36 -6.43 11.63
CA PHE A 239 20.61 -7.62 12.44
C PHE A 239 20.38 -7.38 13.94
N ALA A 240 19.61 -8.26 14.57
CA ALA A 240 19.39 -8.30 16.02
C ALA A 240 18.99 -6.96 16.68
N GLY A 241 18.38 -6.05 15.90
CA GLY A 241 18.00 -4.71 16.34
C GLY A 241 16.64 -4.63 17.06
N GLN A 242 15.89 -5.73 17.10
CA GLN A 242 14.58 -5.83 17.76
C GLN A 242 14.65 -6.66 19.03
N GLU A 243 13.58 -6.64 19.82
CA GLU A 243 13.40 -7.48 21.01
C GLU A 243 13.70 -8.96 20.70
N LEU A 244 14.24 -9.69 21.68
CA LEU A 244 14.65 -11.09 21.56
C LEU A 244 15.67 -11.34 20.42
N TYR A 245 16.54 -10.36 20.17
CA TYR A 245 17.58 -10.41 19.14
C TYR A 245 17.04 -10.68 17.74
N LYS A 246 15.78 -10.28 17.48
CA LYS A 246 15.19 -10.40 16.15
C LYS A 246 15.73 -9.32 15.23
N SER A 247 15.78 -9.64 13.94
CA SER A 247 16.21 -8.72 12.90
C SER A 247 15.01 -7.95 12.32
N GLN A 248 15.25 -6.75 11.81
CA GLN A 248 14.25 -5.95 11.08
C GLN A 248 14.59 -5.93 9.59
N LEU A 249 13.59 -6.18 8.75
CA LEU A 249 13.72 -6.17 7.29
C LEU A 249 13.04 -4.93 6.70
N GLY A 250 13.69 -4.32 5.71
CA GLY A 250 13.13 -3.32 4.80
C GLY A 250 13.23 -3.78 3.35
N ILE A 251 12.14 -3.63 2.59
CA ILE A 251 12.12 -3.90 1.15
C ILE A 251 11.42 -2.76 0.42
N PHE A 252 12.03 -2.24 -0.64
CA PHE A 252 11.39 -1.34 -1.61
C PHE A 252 11.27 -2.03 -2.97
N TYR A 253 10.11 -1.90 -3.61
CA TYR A 253 9.88 -2.37 -4.97
C TYR A 253 9.79 -1.17 -5.91
N SER A 254 10.60 -1.19 -6.97
CA SER A 254 10.65 -0.13 -7.96
C SER A 254 10.41 -0.64 -9.37
N LEU A 255 9.52 0.03 -10.10
CA LEU A 255 9.36 -0.15 -11.54
C LEU A 255 9.87 1.08 -12.27
N ASN A 256 10.88 0.90 -13.12
CA ASN A 256 11.48 1.98 -13.93
C ASN A 256 12.00 3.17 -13.10
N GLY A 257 12.48 2.89 -11.89
CA GLY A 257 12.96 3.87 -10.93
C GLY A 257 11.85 4.70 -10.28
N LYS A 258 10.61 4.19 -10.25
CA LYS A 258 9.50 4.70 -9.44
C LYS A 258 9.22 3.68 -8.35
N ILE A 259 9.14 4.09 -7.08
CA ILE A 259 8.74 3.18 -6.01
C ILE A 259 7.25 2.89 -6.16
N ILE A 260 6.89 1.60 -6.24
CA ILE A 260 5.52 1.12 -6.40
C ILE A 260 4.99 0.41 -5.16
N GLY A 261 5.87 0.08 -4.22
CA GLY A 261 5.51 -0.55 -2.95
C GLY A 261 6.71 -0.68 -2.06
N ALA A 262 6.47 -0.88 -0.77
CA ALA A 262 7.51 -1.18 0.21
C ALA A 262 6.95 -2.02 1.35
N ARG A 263 7.84 -2.61 2.13
CA ARG A 263 7.53 -3.42 3.31
C ARG A 263 8.58 -3.16 4.37
N SER A 264 8.16 -3.04 5.62
CA SER A 264 9.04 -3.15 6.78
C SER A 264 8.45 -4.17 7.76
N THR A 265 9.27 -5.11 8.23
CA THR A 265 8.77 -6.20 9.07
C THR A 265 9.85 -6.77 9.98
N LYS A 266 9.48 -7.10 11.22
CA LYS A 266 10.29 -7.95 12.10
C LYS A 266 10.40 -9.36 11.51
N ILE A 267 11.63 -9.85 11.35
CA ILE A 267 11.91 -11.21 10.89
C ILE A 267 11.45 -12.20 11.97
N LYS A 268 10.72 -13.24 11.58
CA LYS A 268 10.19 -14.26 12.51
C LYS A 268 11.30 -15.17 13.05
N LEU A 269 12.22 -15.57 12.18
CA LEU A 269 13.39 -16.38 12.55
C LEU A 269 14.40 -15.53 13.32
N THR A 270 15.16 -16.15 14.22
CA THR A 270 16.34 -15.49 14.81
C THR A 270 17.51 -15.78 13.87
N CYS A 271 17.98 -14.76 13.17
CA CYS A 271 19.22 -14.88 12.38
C CYS A 271 20.41 -15.00 13.33
N VAL A 272 21.43 -15.75 12.96
CA VAL A 272 22.69 -15.89 13.70
C VAL A 272 23.78 -14.93 13.21
N SER A 273 23.57 -14.27 12.06
CA SER A 273 24.48 -13.27 11.50
C SER A 273 23.76 -12.19 10.71
N SER A 274 24.44 -11.07 10.45
CA SER A 274 23.94 -10.03 9.54
C SER A 274 23.75 -10.55 8.11
N THR A 275 24.68 -11.37 7.62
CA THR A 275 24.56 -12.00 6.30
C THR A 275 23.30 -12.85 6.17
N GLU A 276 22.95 -13.62 7.19
CA GLU A 276 21.72 -14.42 7.16
C GLU A 276 20.46 -13.53 7.15
N ALA A 277 20.46 -12.44 7.91
CA ALA A 277 19.34 -11.48 7.89
C ALA A 277 19.16 -10.85 6.50
N GLU A 278 20.26 -10.50 5.83
CA GLU A 278 20.27 -9.96 4.47
C GLU A 278 19.80 -10.99 3.43
N ILE A 279 20.28 -12.24 3.51
CA ILE A 279 19.80 -13.34 2.66
C ILE A 279 18.30 -13.55 2.85
N TYR A 280 17.82 -13.51 4.10
CA TYR A 280 16.40 -13.61 4.39
C TYR A 280 15.62 -12.45 3.74
N GLY A 281 16.17 -11.24 3.76
CA GLY A 281 15.58 -10.08 3.10
C GLY A 281 15.45 -10.25 1.59
N VAL A 282 16.50 -10.74 0.93
CA VAL A 282 16.47 -11.10 -0.49
C VAL A 282 15.38 -12.14 -0.74
N SER A 283 15.36 -13.23 0.03
CA SER A 283 14.38 -14.30 -0.09
C SER A 283 12.93 -13.79 0.04
N GLU A 284 12.64 -12.95 1.02
CA GLU A 284 11.31 -12.36 1.23
C GLU A 284 10.86 -11.44 0.08
N SER A 285 11.80 -10.86 -0.68
CA SER A 285 11.48 -9.99 -1.81
C SER A 285 11.09 -10.78 -3.08
N VAL A 286 11.63 -11.98 -3.26
CA VAL A 286 11.51 -12.78 -4.49
C VAL A 286 10.05 -13.10 -4.88
N PRO A 287 9.16 -13.54 -3.97
CA PRO A 287 7.79 -13.90 -4.33
C PRO A 287 7.03 -12.74 -4.99
N LEU A 288 7.12 -11.53 -4.43
CA LEU A 288 6.42 -10.38 -4.98
C LEU A 288 7.10 -9.86 -6.26
N VAL A 289 8.44 -9.91 -6.35
CA VAL A 289 9.15 -9.58 -7.61
C VAL A 289 8.68 -10.48 -8.74
N ASN A 290 8.63 -11.81 -8.52
CA ASN A 290 8.19 -12.75 -9.55
C ASN A 290 6.70 -12.55 -9.89
N SER A 291 5.85 -12.29 -8.90
CA SER A 291 4.43 -12.00 -9.11
C SER A 291 4.20 -10.72 -9.91
N LEU A 292 4.97 -9.66 -9.62
CA LEU A 292 4.93 -8.39 -10.36
C LEU A 292 5.49 -8.53 -11.77
N GLU A 293 6.57 -9.31 -11.96
CA GLU A 293 7.10 -9.63 -13.28
C GLU A 293 6.04 -10.32 -14.14
N GLN A 294 5.34 -11.30 -13.58
CA GLN A 294 4.23 -11.97 -14.25
C GLN A 294 3.13 -10.96 -14.63
N LEU A 295 2.68 -10.12 -13.70
CA LEU A 295 1.68 -9.08 -13.96
C LEU A 295 2.09 -8.15 -15.11
N ILE A 296 3.33 -7.66 -15.10
CA ILE A 296 3.87 -6.78 -16.14
C ILE A 296 3.91 -7.51 -17.48
N SER A 297 4.39 -8.76 -17.50
CA SER A 297 4.48 -9.56 -18.72
C SER A 297 3.10 -9.82 -19.34
N GLU A 298 2.11 -10.13 -18.50
CA GLU A 298 0.74 -10.38 -18.92
C GLU A 298 0.05 -9.09 -19.32
N THR A 299 0.34 -7.94 -18.70
CA THR A 299 -0.34 -6.67 -19.01
C THR A 299 0.25 -5.99 -20.24
N ASP A 300 1.56 -5.82 -20.31
CA ASP A 300 2.26 -5.05 -21.35
C ASP A 300 2.79 -5.90 -22.51
N ASN A 301 2.62 -7.22 -22.48
CA ASN A 301 3.20 -8.19 -23.43
C ASN A 301 4.71 -8.00 -23.61
N LYS A 302 5.41 -7.65 -22.53
CA LYS A 302 6.85 -7.31 -22.55
C LYS A 302 7.59 -7.97 -21.40
N THR A 303 8.76 -8.50 -21.70
CA THR A 303 9.72 -8.99 -20.70
C THR A 303 10.25 -7.82 -19.87
N CYS A 304 10.31 -8.01 -18.56
CA CYS A 304 10.84 -7.03 -17.62
C CYS A 304 12.18 -7.52 -17.08
N LYS A 305 13.23 -6.68 -17.10
CA LYS A 305 14.50 -7.03 -16.48
C LYS A 305 14.34 -6.94 -14.96
N LYS A 306 14.45 -8.05 -14.25
CA LYS A 306 14.48 -8.05 -12.78
C LYS A 306 15.88 -7.86 -12.22
N SER A 307 15.95 -7.25 -11.05
CA SER A 307 17.17 -7.15 -10.24
C SER A 307 16.79 -7.06 -8.77
N ILE A 308 17.60 -7.64 -7.90
CA ILE A 308 17.53 -7.42 -6.46
C ILE A 308 18.83 -6.70 -6.07
N LEU A 309 18.71 -5.62 -5.30
CA LEU A 309 19.82 -4.83 -4.82
C LEU A 309 19.89 -4.95 -3.29
N THR A 310 21.06 -5.31 -2.79
CA THR A 310 21.46 -5.29 -1.37
C THR A 310 22.89 -4.75 -1.33
N ASP A 311 23.27 -4.10 -0.23
CA ASP A 311 24.63 -3.62 0.02
C ASP A 311 25.51 -4.68 0.71
N SER A 312 24.93 -5.80 1.13
CA SER A 312 25.65 -6.93 1.72
C SER A 312 26.49 -7.68 0.68
N SER A 313 27.80 -7.38 0.66
CA SER A 313 28.76 -8.06 -0.21
C SER A 313 28.77 -9.59 -0.02
N PRO A 314 28.70 -10.14 1.23
CA PRO A 314 28.57 -11.59 1.42
C PRO A 314 27.30 -12.15 0.77
N THR A 315 26.16 -11.47 0.90
CA THR A 315 24.90 -11.91 0.28
C THR A 315 24.99 -11.92 -1.24
N VAL A 316 25.58 -10.87 -1.83
CA VAL A 316 25.80 -10.78 -3.29
C VAL A 316 26.71 -11.90 -3.80
N SER A 317 27.68 -12.37 -3.01
CA SER A 317 28.56 -13.47 -3.42
C SER A 317 27.87 -14.84 -3.46
N ILE A 318 26.73 -14.98 -2.78
CA ILE A 318 25.99 -16.25 -2.63
C ILE A 318 24.86 -16.37 -3.67
N VAL A 319 24.28 -15.23 -4.10
CA VAL A 319 23.06 -15.14 -4.93
C VAL A 319 23.39 -14.78 -6.37
#